data_AF-A0A1F9GH66-F1
#
_entry.id   AF-A0A1F9GH66-F1
#
_cell.length_a   1.000
_cell.length_b   1.000
_cell.length_c   1.000
_cell.angle_alpha   90.00
_cell.angle_beta   90.00
_cell.angle_gamma   90.00
#
_symmetry.space_group_name_H-M   'P 1'
#
loop_
_entity.id
_entity.type
_entity.pdbx_description
1 polymer ?
#
loop_
_entity_poly.entity_id
_entity_poly.type
_entity_poly.pdbx_seq_one_letter_code
_entity_poly.pdbx_strand_id
1 'polypeptide(L)'
;MNFLRSIDPVWISLGPILVINLILLTSLLYFLATRDRWPVPSEVKTRPNSKFLSGVLKHWWYWNNEPIGKFFMRLGWTPNTLTFLGFLFSIVAAFFYGNGLFGYAGWLMLFGSTFDLFDGQVARLTGKVSRSGAFFDSVMDRFSEGIIFLGLSFYFRDSWILFFLLLGLIGSMAVSYTRARGEAVGVDVKKGSMQRPERIVYLGCASIFEPMTTYGLNFIWPVPPPVLVIAAIVLIGVMTNVTAVYRMIYVMNELDNREKAGIETLPKMLSRLTTPEGREKLRSEWKQKKLGS
;
A
#
# COMPACT_ATOMS: atom_id res chain seq x y z
N MET A 1 2.50 31.22 -2.04
CA MET A 1 1.50 30.75 -3.03
C MET A 1 1.63 31.38 -4.41
N ASN A 2 1.80 32.71 -4.55
CA ASN A 2 1.74 33.38 -5.86
C ASN A 2 2.76 32.85 -6.89
N PHE A 3 4.00 32.60 -6.48
CA PHE A 3 5.02 31.99 -7.35
C PHE A 3 4.67 30.57 -7.82
N LEU A 4 4.11 29.73 -6.94
CA LEU A 4 3.74 28.35 -7.31
C LEU A 4 2.56 28.30 -8.28
N ARG A 5 1.71 29.33 -8.25
CA ARG A 5 0.58 29.51 -9.16
C ARG A 5 0.96 30.19 -10.48
N SER A 6 2.14 30.82 -10.57
CA SER A 6 2.62 31.43 -11.82
C SER A 6 3.28 30.44 -12.77
N ILE A 7 3.59 29.23 -12.29
CA ILE A 7 4.07 28.15 -13.16
C ILE A 7 2.88 27.61 -13.96
N ASP A 8 3.08 27.43 -15.26
CA ASP A 8 2.08 26.86 -16.15
C ASP A 8 1.60 25.50 -15.61
N PRO A 9 0.27 25.31 -15.42
CA PRO A 9 -0.33 24.06 -14.95
C PRO A 9 0.17 22.82 -15.69
N VAL A 10 0.35 22.92 -17.00
CA VAL A 10 0.81 21.81 -17.85
C VAL A 10 2.22 21.39 -17.49
N TRP A 11 3.11 22.34 -17.19
CA TRP A 11 4.51 22.05 -16.86
C TRP A 11 4.70 21.48 -15.46
N ILE A 12 3.77 21.74 -14.53
CA ILE A 12 3.74 21.09 -13.21
C ILE A 12 3.57 19.57 -13.37
N SER A 13 2.76 19.14 -14.33
CA SER A 13 2.54 17.73 -14.66
C SER A 13 3.63 17.19 -15.58
N LEU A 14 3.82 17.78 -16.77
CA LEU A 14 4.68 17.24 -17.83
C LEU A 14 6.16 17.32 -17.50
N GLY A 15 6.64 18.39 -16.86
CA GLY A 15 8.06 18.58 -16.58
C GLY A 15 8.66 17.41 -15.80
N PRO A 16 8.16 17.10 -14.60
CA PRO A 16 8.66 15.97 -13.83
C PRO A 16 8.40 14.61 -14.51
N ILE A 17 7.27 14.43 -15.22
CA ILE A 17 7.00 13.20 -15.99
C ILE A 17 8.12 12.96 -17.02
N LEU A 18 8.46 13.97 -17.82
CA LEU A 18 9.48 13.85 -18.87
C LEU A 18 10.85 13.55 -18.25
N VAL A 19 11.23 14.27 -17.19
CA VAL A 19 12.50 14.06 -16.50
C VAL A 19 12.59 12.66 -15.90
N ILE A 20 11.57 12.21 -15.16
CA ILE A 20 11.55 10.88 -14.55
C ILE A 20 11.60 9.79 -15.62
N ASN A 21 10.78 9.89 -16.68
CA ASN A 21 10.79 8.89 -17.75
C ASN A 21 12.12 8.86 -18.50
N LEU A 22 12.75 10.02 -18.73
CA LEU A 22 14.08 10.07 -19.35
C LEU A 22 15.14 9.39 -18.47
N ILE A 23 15.14 9.65 -17.16
CA ILE A 23 16.04 8.99 -16.21
C ILE A 23 15.79 7.48 -16.18
N LEU A 24 14.53 7.05 -16.08
CA LEU A 24 14.19 5.62 -16.04
C LEU A 24 14.57 4.92 -17.35
N LEU A 25 14.26 5.51 -18.51
CA LEU A 25 14.60 4.93 -19.81
C LEU A 25 16.12 4.84 -20.01
N THR A 26 16.85 5.91 -19.72
CA THR A 26 18.32 5.91 -19.84
C THR A 26 18.96 4.90 -18.89
N SER A 27 18.47 4.80 -17.64
CA SER A 27 18.93 3.80 -16.68
C SER A 27 18.63 2.36 -17.14
N LEU A 28 17.46 2.13 -17.76
CA LEU A 28 17.07 0.82 -18.29
C LEU A 28 17.94 0.43 -19.47
N LEU A 29 18.18 1.35 -20.42
CA LEU A 29 19.06 1.11 -21.56
C LEU A 29 20.50 0.81 -21.12
N TYR A 30 21.02 1.59 -20.17
CA TYR A 30 22.35 1.35 -19.60
C TYR A 30 22.42 0.00 -18.88
N PHE A 31 21.40 -0.35 -18.10
CA PHE A 31 21.32 -1.64 -17.44
C PHE A 31 21.25 -2.80 -18.44
N LEU A 32 20.44 -2.70 -19.49
CA LEU A 32 20.36 -3.73 -20.53
C LEU A 32 21.70 -3.90 -21.25
N ALA A 33 22.42 -2.81 -21.52
CA ALA A 33 23.75 -2.84 -22.13
C ALA A 33 24.84 -3.41 -21.21
N THR A 34 24.65 -3.36 -19.89
CA THR A 34 25.64 -3.80 -18.90
C THR A 34 25.17 -4.99 -18.06
N ARG A 35 24.02 -5.60 -18.39
CA ARG A 35 23.30 -6.57 -17.56
C ARG A 35 24.18 -7.72 -17.10
N ASP A 36 24.98 -8.27 -18.01
CA ASP A 36 25.80 -9.45 -17.77
C ASP A 36 26.97 -9.19 -16.80
N ARG A 37 27.23 -7.92 -16.46
CA ARG A 37 28.22 -7.51 -15.46
C ARG A 37 27.67 -7.53 -14.03
N TRP A 38 26.35 -7.56 -13.85
CA TRP A 38 25.71 -7.36 -12.56
C TRP A 38 25.21 -8.67 -11.95
N PRO A 39 25.55 -8.99 -10.69
CA PRO A 39 25.04 -10.17 -10.03
C PRO A 39 23.52 -10.07 -9.86
N VAL A 40 22.83 -11.20 -10.04
CA VAL A 40 21.38 -11.28 -9.85
C VAL A 40 21.06 -11.38 -8.35
N PRO A 41 20.32 -10.41 -7.76
CA PRO A 41 19.95 -10.45 -6.35
C PRO A 41 19.17 -11.71 -5.98
N SER A 42 19.36 -12.23 -4.77
CA SER A 42 18.67 -13.41 -4.23
C SER A 42 17.14 -13.29 -4.31
N GLU A 43 16.61 -12.09 -4.16
CA GLU A 43 15.20 -11.73 -4.15
C GLU A 43 14.54 -11.85 -5.53
N VAL A 44 15.33 -11.66 -6.59
CA VAL A 44 14.86 -11.87 -7.97
C VAL A 44 14.76 -13.37 -8.25
N LYS A 45 15.61 -14.19 -7.64
CA LYS A 45 15.61 -15.66 -7.80
C LYS A 45 14.46 -16.33 -7.05
N THR A 46 14.08 -15.81 -5.88
CA THR A 46 13.05 -16.41 -5.02
C THR A 46 11.61 -16.00 -5.38
N ARG A 47 11.41 -14.85 -6.04
CA ARG A 47 10.07 -14.36 -6.39
C ARG A 47 9.62 -14.84 -7.77
N PRO A 48 8.47 -15.54 -7.89
CA PRO A 48 7.97 -16.02 -9.18
C PRO A 48 7.75 -14.85 -10.16
N ASN A 49 8.03 -15.07 -11.43
CA ASN A 49 7.75 -14.10 -12.48
C ASN A 49 6.24 -13.92 -12.63
N SER A 50 5.79 -12.67 -12.63
CA SER A 50 4.39 -12.36 -12.96
C SER A 50 4.28 -12.13 -14.46
N LYS A 51 3.06 -12.20 -15.00
CA LYS A 51 2.81 -11.87 -16.42
C LYS A 51 3.24 -10.45 -16.80
N PHE A 52 3.35 -9.54 -15.81
CA PHE A 52 3.66 -8.11 -16.02
C PHE A 52 5.10 -7.72 -15.67
N LEU A 53 5.74 -8.37 -14.69
CA LEU A 53 7.13 -8.08 -14.32
C LEU A 53 8.03 -9.23 -14.75
N SER A 54 8.67 -9.05 -15.91
CA SER A 54 9.75 -9.92 -16.37
C SER A 54 10.91 -9.92 -15.36
N GLY A 55 11.65 -11.04 -15.29
CA GLY A 55 12.83 -11.14 -14.41
C GLY A 55 13.85 -10.03 -14.67
N VAL A 56 13.97 -9.58 -15.93
CA VAL A 56 14.84 -8.47 -16.34
C VAL A 56 14.42 -7.15 -15.71
N LEU A 57 13.12 -6.81 -15.76
CA LEU A 57 12.60 -5.58 -15.15
C LEU A 57 12.76 -5.58 -13.63
N LYS A 58 12.57 -6.73 -12.98
CA LYS A 58 12.84 -6.85 -11.54
C LYS A 58 14.32 -6.60 -11.23
N HIS A 59 15.24 -7.22 -11.98
CA HIS A 59 16.68 -7.05 -11.78
C HIS A 59 17.10 -5.59 -11.98
N TRP A 60 16.63 -4.95 -13.05
CA TRP A 60 16.82 -3.53 -13.28
C TRP A 60 16.32 -2.68 -12.11
N TRP A 61 15.11 -2.96 -11.61
CA TRP A 61 14.54 -2.24 -10.48
C TRP A 61 15.40 -2.33 -9.21
N TYR A 62 15.88 -3.54 -8.87
CA TYR A 62 16.78 -3.71 -7.73
C TYR A 62 18.11 -2.99 -7.95
N TRP A 63 18.70 -3.13 -9.14
CA TRP A 63 19.96 -2.46 -9.50
C TRP A 63 19.85 -0.93 -9.40
N ASN A 64 18.72 -0.35 -9.81
CA ASN A 64 18.50 1.10 -9.74
C ASN A 64 18.32 1.59 -8.29
N ASN A 65 17.65 0.82 -7.43
CA ASN A 65 17.29 1.24 -6.08
C ASN A 65 18.35 0.89 -5.01
N GLU A 66 19.16 -0.15 -5.23
CA GLU A 66 20.20 -0.55 -4.26
C GLU A 66 21.22 0.56 -3.94
N PRO A 67 21.74 1.34 -4.91
CA PRO A 67 22.62 2.47 -4.62
C PRO A 67 21.96 3.53 -3.74
N ILE A 68 20.66 3.79 -3.94
CA ILE A 68 19.89 4.74 -3.14
C ILE A 68 19.75 4.24 -1.70
N GLY A 69 19.41 2.96 -1.50
CA GLY A 69 19.38 2.33 -0.18
C GLY A 69 20.74 2.39 0.53
N LYS A 70 21.83 2.08 -0.19
CA LYS A 70 23.21 2.18 0.33
C LYS A 70 23.60 3.63 0.66
N PHE A 71 23.13 4.61 -0.11
CA PHE A 71 23.34 6.01 0.17
C PHE A 71 22.71 6.42 1.51
N PHE A 72 21.46 6.06 1.76
CA PHE A 72 20.82 6.32 3.06
C PHE A 72 21.53 5.62 4.22
N MET A 73 22.02 4.40 4.01
CA MET A 73 22.85 3.72 5.00
C MET A 73 24.14 4.47 5.32
N ARG A 74 24.82 5.01 4.30
CA ARG A 74 26.06 5.79 4.48
C ARG A 74 25.82 7.10 5.22
N LEU A 75 24.64 7.71 5.05
CA LEU A 75 24.21 8.88 5.81
C LEU A 75 23.86 8.55 7.28
N GLY A 76 23.87 7.27 7.67
CA GLY A 76 23.51 6.84 9.02
C GLY A 76 22.00 6.91 9.30
N TRP A 77 21.17 7.08 8.27
CA TRP A 77 19.72 7.18 8.44
C TRP A 77 19.14 5.83 8.84
N THR A 78 18.28 5.84 9.87
CA THR A 78 17.60 4.64 10.32
C THR A 78 16.33 4.38 9.50
N PRO A 79 15.82 3.15 9.44
CA PRO A 79 14.52 2.87 8.80
C PRO A 79 13.40 3.79 9.33
N ASN A 80 13.30 3.96 10.65
CA ASN A 80 12.28 4.83 11.24
C ASN A 80 12.45 6.31 10.84
N THR A 81 13.67 6.77 10.58
CA THR A 81 13.92 8.12 10.07
C THR A 81 13.31 8.29 8.68
N LEU A 82 13.46 7.29 7.81
CA LEU A 82 12.89 7.30 6.47
C LEU A 82 11.36 7.29 6.51
N THR A 83 10.76 6.42 7.32
CA THR A 83 9.30 6.39 7.56
C THR A 83 8.79 7.76 8.03
N PHE A 84 9.49 8.40 8.98
CA PHE A 84 9.10 9.71 9.50
C PHE A 84 9.22 10.82 8.43
N LEU A 85 10.25 10.78 7.58
CA LEU A 85 10.38 11.69 6.45
C LEU A 85 9.22 11.52 5.45
N GLY A 86 8.84 10.28 5.12
CA GLY A 86 7.68 9.97 4.28
C GLY A 86 6.38 10.58 4.83
N PHE A 87 6.21 10.53 6.15
CA PHE A 87 5.11 11.19 6.86
C PHE A 87 5.17 12.73 6.76
N LEU A 88 6.34 13.35 6.91
CA LEU A 88 6.48 14.80 6.72
C LEU A 88 6.09 15.23 5.30
N PHE A 89 6.46 14.46 4.27
CA PHE A 89 5.99 14.71 2.90
C PHE A 89 4.47 14.64 2.78
N SER A 90 3.82 13.74 3.53
CA SER A 90 2.36 13.64 3.55
C SER A 90 1.71 14.86 4.18
N ILE A 91 2.30 15.46 5.23
CA ILE A 91 1.85 16.74 5.80
C ILE A 91 1.95 17.87 4.77
N VAL A 92 3.09 17.98 4.10
CA VAL A 92 3.28 19.02 3.07
C VAL A 92 2.30 18.78 1.92
N ALA A 93 2.14 17.56 1.43
CA ALA A 93 1.17 17.23 0.38
C ALA A 93 -0.27 17.60 0.80
N ALA A 94 -0.68 17.31 2.04
CA ALA A 94 -1.99 17.69 2.57
C ALA A 94 -2.22 19.21 2.57
N PHE A 95 -1.19 20.00 2.91
CA PHE A 95 -1.25 21.45 2.81
C PHE A 95 -1.49 21.91 1.36
N PHE A 96 -0.81 21.30 0.38
CA PHE A 96 -1.03 21.61 -1.03
C PHE A 96 -2.41 21.17 -1.52
N TYR A 97 -2.90 20.01 -1.10
CA TYR A 97 -4.28 19.56 -1.36
C TYR A 97 -5.30 20.55 -0.83
N GLY A 98 -5.14 21.00 0.43
CA GLY A 98 -6.02 22.00 1.06
C GLY A 98 -6.09 23.34 0.32
N ASN A 99 -5.07 23.66 -0.47
CA ASN A 99 -4.99 24.89 -1.27
C ASN A 99 -5.35 24.71 -2.75
N GLY A 100 -5.81 23.51 -3.15
CA GLY A 100 -6.17 23.18 -4.53
C GLY A 100 -4.98 23.00 -5.47
N LEU A 101 -3.77 22.87 -4.93
CA LEU A 101 -2.54 22.71 -5.70
C LEU A 101 -2.26 21.23 -5.98
N PHE A 102 -3.19 20.58 -6.69
CA PHE A 102 -3.25 19.12 -6.85
C PHE A 102 -1.98 18.52 -7.47
N GLY A 103 -1.42 19.14 -8.52
CA GLY A 103 -0.21 18.63 -9.18
C GLY A 103 0.98 18.46 -8.22
N TYR A 104 1.29 19.51 -7.46
CA TYR A 104 2.35 19.48 -6.45
C TYR A 104 2.04 18.48 -5.33
N ALA A 105 0.78 18.44 -4.87
CA ALA A 105 0.37 17.49 -3.84
C ALA A 105 0.55 16.04 -4.27
N GLY A 106 0.18 15.71 -5.52
CA GLY A 106 0.35 14.39 -6.11
C GLY A 106 1.83 13.98 -6.20
N TRP A 107 2.70 14.88 -6.65
CA TRP A 107 4.15 14.63 -6.66
C TRP A 107 4.72 14.40 -5.27
N LEU A 108 4.38 15.27 -4.31
CA LEU A 108 4.85 15.15 -2.93
C LEU A 108 4.36 13.85 -2.29
N MET A 109 3.11 13.45 -2.55
CA MET A 109 2.56 12.20 -2.02
C MET A 109 3.28 10.98 -2.60
N LEU A 110 3.46 10.91 -3.92
CA LEU A 110 4.19 9.79 -4.53
C LEU A 110 5.65 9.77 -4.09
N PHE A 111 6.30 10.93 -4.03
CA PHE A 111 7.68 11.04 -3.56
C PHE A 111 7.81 10.59 -2.10
N GLY A 112 6.93 11.05 -1.21
CA GLY A 112 6.86 10.61 0.18
C GLY A 112 6.70 9.09 0.30
N SER A 113 5.82 8.48 -0.49
CA SER A 113 5.60 7.03 -0.50
C SER A 113 6.82 6.21 -0.95
N THR A 114 7.78 6.83 -1.65
CA THR A 114 9.04 6.14 -1.97
C THR A 114 9.92 5.92 -0.74
N PHE A 115 9.81 6.76 0.29
CA PHE A 115 10.57 6.58 1.54
C PHE A 115 10.15 5.30 2.26
N ASP A 116 8.87 4.95 2.24
CA ASP A 116 8.34 3.69 2.79
C ASP A 116 8.86 2.46 2.01
N LEU A 117 9.18 2.61 0.72
CA LEU A 117 9.85 1.53 -0.03
C LEU A 117 11.30 1.37 0.43
N PHE A 118 11.97 2.49 0.69
CA PHE A 118 13.37 2.51 1.10
C PHE A 118 13.59 2.14 2.57
N ASP A 119 12.66 2.42 3.48
CA ASP A 119 12.82 2.08 4.89
C ASP A 119 12.93 0.56 5.11
N GLY A 120 12.11 -0.22 4.41
CA GLY A 120 12.12 -1.67 4.46
C GLY A 120 13.34 -2.22 3.75
N GLN A 121 13.80 -1.57 2.68
CA GLN A 121 15.05 -1.94 2.01
C GLN A 121 16.26 -1.70 2.93
N VAL A 122 16.36 -0.53 3.57
CA VAL A 122 17.42 -0.17 4.51
C VAL A 122 17.37 -1.07 5.74
N ALA A 123 16.18 -1.40 6.27
CA ALA A 123 16.04 -2.34 7.39
C ALA A 123 16.63 -3.71 7.06
N ARG A 124 16.40 -4.22 5.84
CA ARG A 124 16.98 -5.48 5.37
C ARG A 124 18.47 -5.39 5.15
N LEU A 125 18.95 -4.35 4.45
CA LEU A 125 20.36 -4.17 4.14
C LEU A 125 21.23 -3.94 5.40
N THR A 126 20.68 -3.31 6.43
CA THR A 126 21.36 -3.06 7.72
C THR A 126 21.19 -4.17 8.75
N GLY A 127 20.39 -5.20 8.45
CA GLY A 127 20.03 -6.23 9.43
C GLY A 127 19.17 -5.74 10.60
N LYS A 128 18.57 -4.54 10.49
CA LYS A 128 17.76 -3.90 11.56
C LYS A 128 16.25 -4.19 11.43
N VAL A 129 15.89 -5.32 10.81
CA VAL A 129 14.49 -5.74 10.74
C VAL A 129 13.98 -6.03 12.16
N SER A 130 12.92 -5.33 12.58
CA SER A 130 12.39 -5.45 13.94
C SER A 130 10.87 -5.39 13.96
N ARG A 131 10.25 -6.04 14.95
CA ARG A 131 8.80 -6.00 15.17
C ARG A 131 8.31 -4.60 15.54
N SER A 132 9.10 -3.86 16.33
CA SER A 132 8.80 -2.47 16.68
C SER A 132 8.86 -1.54 15.46
N GLY A 133 9.84 -1.71 14.58
CA GLY A 133 9.92 -0.96 13.31
C GLY A 133 8.72 -1.24 12.41
N ALA A 134 8.35 -2.52 12.23
CA ALA A 134 7.17 -2.88 11.43
C ALA A 134 5.86 -2.32 12.02
N PHE A 135 5.74 -2.24 13.34
CA PHE A 135 4.62 -1.58 14.01
C PHE A 135 4.63 -0.07 13.78
N PHE A 136 5.79 0.58 13.92
CA PHE A 136 5.95 2.01 13.68
C PHE A 136 5.59 2.40 12.24
N ASP A 137 6.17 1.72 11.25
CA ASP A 137 5.85 1.85 9.82
C ASP A 137 4.35 1.73 9.57
N SER A 138 3.76 0.65 10.09
CA SER A 138 2.31 0.45 10.02
C SER A 138 1.53 1.63 10.60
N VAL A 139 1.83 2.09 11.81
CA VAL A 139 1.08 3.20 12.43
C VAL A 139 1.26 4.51 11.65
N MET A 140 2.48 4.82 11.23
CA MET A 140 2.80 6.02 10.45
C MET A 140 2.06 6.03 9.11
N ASP A 141 1.91 4.88 8.44
CA ASP A 141 1.11 4.76 7.22
C ASP A 141 -0.33 5.25 7.39
N ARG A 142 -0.97 4.94 8.52
CA ARG A 142 -2.34 5.38 8.81
C ARG A 142 -2.39 6.88 9.07
N PHE A 143 -1.42 7.42 9.80
CA PHE A 143 -1.32 8.87 10.01
C PHE A 143 -1.08 9.61 8.69
N SER A 144 -0.18 9.13 7.83
CA SER A 144 0.08 9.68 6.50
C SER A 144 -1.19 9.72 5.65
N GLU A 145 -1.90 8.59 5.54
CA GLU A 145 -3.18 8.56 4.80
C GLU A 145 -4.22 9.50 5.41
N GLY A 146 -4.40 9.47 6.73
CA GLY A 146 -5.36 10.34 7.42
C GLY A 146 -5.10 11.83 7.20
N ILE A 147 -3.83 12.25 7.19
CA ILE A 147 -3.46 13.64 6.93
C ILE A 147 -3.74 14.05 5.49
N ILE A 148 -3.50 13.17 4.51
CA ILE A 148 -3.87 13.43 3.11
C ILE A 148 -5.39 13.62 2.97
N PHE A 149 -6.18 12.72 3.57
CA PHE A 149 -7.64 12.86 3.59
C PHE A 149 -8.06 14.16 4.28
N LEU A 150 -7.42 14.55 5.39
CA LEU A 150 -7.70 15.81 6.08
C LEU A 150 -7.48 17.04 5.18
N GLY A 151 -6.36 17.09 4.46
CA GLY A 151 -6.06 18.18 3.51
C GLY A 151 -7.10 18.28 2.40
N LEU A 152 -7.49 17.14 1.82
CA LEU A 152 -8.56 17.08 0.82
C LEU A 152 -9.93 17.46 1.40
N SER A 153 -10.25 17.00 2.61
CA SER A 153 -11.50 17.36 3.28
C SER A 153 -11.58 18.85 3.57
N PHE A 154 -10.47 19.49 3.89
CA PHE A 154 -10.42 20.95 4.06
C PHE A 154 -10.73 21.69 2.75
N TYR A 155 -10.23 21.20 1.61
CA TYR A 155 -10.51 21.76 0.29
C TYR A 155 -11.97 21.55 -0.13
N PHE A 156 -12.50 20.34 0.05
CA PHE A 156 -13.87 19.97 -0.36
C PHE A 156 -14.94 20.15 0.72
N ARG A 157 -14.67 20.90 1.79
CA ARG A 157 -15.53 20.99 2.99
C ARG A 157 -16.98 21.41 2.71
N ASP A 158 -17.19 22.23 1.69
CA ASP A 158 -18.51 22.76 1.29
C ASP A 158 -19.11 21.99 0.11
N SER A 159 -18.52 20.83 -0.26
CA SER A 159 -18.91 20.02 -1.41
C SER A 159 -19.44 18.65 -0.98
N TRP A 160 -20.35 18.08 -1.77
CA TRP A 160 -20.80 16.70 -1.60
C TRP A 160 -19.66 15.67 -1.68
N ILE A 161 -18.51 16.04 -2.27
CA ILE A 161 -17.29 15.23 -2.31
C ILE A 161 -16.77 14.92 -0.89
N LEU A 162 -17.03 15.79 0.09
CA LEU A 162 -16.66 15.54 1.49
C LEU A 162 -17.20 14.20 2.00
N PHE A 163 -18.43 13.84 1.62
CA PHE A 163 -19.03 12.57 1.98
C PHE A 163 -18.15 11.38 1.53
N PHE A 164 -17.67 11.40 0.30
CA PHE A 164 -16.81 10.34 -0.24
C PHE A 164 -15.41 10.34 0.38
N LEU A 165 -14.88 11.49 0.78
CA LEU A 165 -13.63 11.58 1.54
C LEU A 165 -13.77 10.94 2.93
N LEU A 166 -14.86 11.23 3.63
CA LEU A 166 -15.15 10.60 4.94
C LEU A 166 -15.36 9.09 4.79
N LEU A 167 -16.08 8.65 3.75
CA LEU A 167 -16.18 7.23 3.42
C LEU A 167 -14.82 6.61 3.13
N GLY A 168 -13.96 7.28 2.36
CA GLY A 168 -12.60 6.81 2.06
C GLY A 168 -11.72 6.72 3.29
N LEU A 169 -11.84 7.66 4.22
CA LEU A 169 -11.15 7.64 5.50
C LEU A 169 -11.61 6.44 6.36
N ILE A 170 -12.93 6.25 6.51
CA ILE A 170 -13.49 5.10 7.25
C ILE A 170 -13.05 3.79 6.60
N GLY A 171 -13.21 3.68 5.28
CA GLY A 171 -12.87 2.49 4.51
C GLY A 171 -11.37 2.17 4.56
N SER A 172 -10.48 3.15 4.41
CA SER A 172 -9.03 2.95 4.48
C SER A 172 -8.58 2.42 5.85
N MET A 173 -9.15 2.97 6.93
CA MET A 173 -8.91 2.49 8.29
C MET A 173 -9.47 1.07 8.50
N ALA A 174 -10.69 0.80 8.02
CA ALA A 174 -11.33 -0.51 8.12
C ALA A 174 -10.58 -1.59 7.33
N VAL A 175 -10.10 -1.31 6.12
CA VAL A 175 -9.28 -2.22 5.30
C VAL A 175 -7.99 -2.62 6.04
N SER A 176 -7.34 -1.66 6.70
CA SER A 176 -6.12 -1.88 7.47
C SER A 176 -6.39 -2.63 8.79
N TYR A 177 -7.48 -2.28 9.50
CA TYR A 177 -7.86 -2.89 10.76
C TYR A 177 -8.34 -4.33 10.59
N THR A 178 -9.20 -4.61 9.61
CA THR A 178 -9.66 -5.97 9.30
C THR A 178 -8.51 -6.91 8.98
N ARG A 179 -7.49 -6.43 8.26
CA ARG A 179 -6.25 -7.19 8.04
C ARG A 179 -5.50 -7.46 9.34
N ALA A 180 -5.22 -6.42 10.13
CA ALA A 180 -4.46 -6.57 11.37
C ALA A 180 -5.17 -7.48 12.39
N ARG A 181 -6.50 -7.36 12.52
CA ARG A 181 -7.30 -8.23 13.38
C ARG A 181 -7.42 -9.65 12.84
N GLY A 182 -7.59 -9.82 11.53
CA GLY A 182 -7.58 -11.14 10.89
C GLY A 182 -6.27 -11.89 11.14
N GLU A 183 -5.13 -11.21 10.95
CA GLU A 183 -3.81 -11.77 11.26
C GLU A 183 -3.66 -12.09 12.75
N ALA A 184 -4.19 -11.25 13.65
CA ALA A 184 -4.17 -11.49 15.10
C ALA A 184 -5.00 -12.72 15.54
N VAL A 185 -6.05 -13.09 14.79
CA VAL A 185 -6.84 -14.33 15.02
C VAL A 185 -6.34 -15.51 14.17
N GLY A 186 -5.17 -15.37 13.53
CA GLY A 186 -4.52 -16.46 12.79
C GLY A 186 -5.05 -16.69 11.38
N VAL A 187 -5.76 -15.73 10.79
CA VAL A 187 -6.24 -15.77 9.40
C VAL A 187 -5.33 -14.88 8.53
N ASP A 188 -4.78 -15.43 7.45
CA ASP A 188 -3.94 -14.68 6.51
C ASP A 188 -4.81 -13.83 5.56
N VAL A 189 -4.88 -12.52 5.81
CA VAL A 189 -5.73 -11.59 5.06
C VAL A 189 -4.93 -10.87 3.96
N LYS A 190 -4.47 -11.63 2.96
CA LYS A 190 -3.81 -11.07 1.76
C LYS A 190 -4.76 -10.69 0.63
N LYS A 191 -6.01 -11.20 0.66
CA LYS A 191 -6.99 -11.01 -0.41
C LYS A 191 -7.72 -9.66 -0.31
N GLY A 192 -8.16 -9.14 -1.45
CA GLY A 192 -8.93 -7.89 -1.57
C GLY A 192 -8.21 -6.82 -2.38
N SER A 193 -8.98 -6.10 -3.21
CA SER A 193 -8.58 -4.93 -3.99
C SER A 193 -8.57 -3.66 -3.12
N MET A 194 -8.05 -2.54 -3.61
CA MET A 194 -7.92 -1.26 -2.90
C MET A 194 -7.00 -1.28 -1.66
N GLN A 195 -5.82 -1.88 -1.81
CA GLN A 195 -4.73 -1.79 -0.82
C GLN A 195 -4.10 -0.38 -0.79
N ARG A 196 -3.27 -0.11 0.22
CA ARG A 196 -2.59 1.19 0.38
C ARG A 196 -1.84 1.65 -0.88
N PRO A 197 -1.00 0.81 -1.52
CA PRO A 197 -0.29 1.23 -2.74
C PRO A 197 -1.24 1.63 -3.87
N GLU A 198 -2.35 0.92 -4.03
CA GLU A 198 -3.33 1.22 -5.08
C GLU A 198 -4.00 2.57 -4.83
N ARG A 199 -4.36 2.88 -3.58
CA ARG A 199 -4.92 4.20 -3.21
C ARG A 199 -3.94 5.33 -3.49
N ILE A 200 -2.68 5.16 -3.08
CA ILE A 200 -1.60 6.14 -3.30
C ILE A 200 -1.41 6.37 -4.79
N VAL A 201 -1.39 5.31 -5.60
CA VAL A 201 -1.23 5.41 -7.06
C VAL A 201 -2.44 6.10 -7.69
N TYR A 202 -3.67 5.70 -7.38
CA TYR A 202 -4.87 6.29 -7.98
C TYR A 202 -4.99 7.78 -7.66
N LEU A 203 -4.88 8.15 -6.38
CA LEU A 203 -4.97 9.54 -5.97
C LEU A 203 -3.77 10.36 -6.47
N GLY A 204 -2.56 9.81 -6.40
CA GLY A 204 -1.33 10.48 -6.81
C GLY A 204 -1.29 10.77 -8.30
N CYS A 205 -1.56 9.75 -9.14
CA CYS A 205 -1.64 9.93 -10.58
C CYS A 205 -2.76 10.89 -10.97
N ALA A 206 -3.97 10.72 -10.42
CA ALA A 206 -5.08 11.64 -10.68
C ALA A 206 -4.70 13.09 -10.36
N SER A 207 -4.04 13.31 -9.22
CA SER A 207 -3.60 14.64 -8.79
C SER A 207 -2.48 15.22 -9.68
N ILE A 208 -1.55 14.39 -10.15
CA ILE A 208 -0.48 14.81 -11.05
C ILE A 208 -1.03 15.25 -12.40
N PHE A 209 -2.01 14.53 -12.95
CA PHE A 209 -2.60 14.87 -14.26
C PHE A 209 -3.67 15.96 -14.17
N GLU A 210 -4.22 16.23 -12.99
CA GLU A 210 -5.29 17.21 -12.78
C GLU A 210 -4.99 18.60 -13.39
N PRO A 211 -3.81 19.23 -13.20
CA PRO A 211 -3.52 20.53 -13.80
C PRO A 211 -3.65 20.54 -15.33
N MET A 212 -3.19 19.48 -15.99
CA MET A 212 -3.29 19.33 -17.45
C MET A 212 -4.74 19.13 -17.90
N THR A 213 -5.52 18.33 -17.15
CA THR A 213 -6.94 18.13 -17.42
C THR A 213 -7.74 19.40 -17.23
N THR A 214 -7.51 20.12 -16.13
CA THR A 214 -8.11 21.44 -15.87
C THR A 214 -7.79 22.40 -17.01
N TYR A 215 -6.52 22.47 -17.45
CA TYR A 215 -6.12 23.32 -18.57
C TYR A 215 -6.87 22.99 -19.87
N GLY A 216 -7.00 21.71 -20.21
CA GLY A 216 -7.76 21.28 -21.39
C GLY A 216 -9.27 21.55 -21.31
N LEU A 217 -9.84 21.48 -20.10
CA LEU A 217 -11.27 21.72 -19.87
C LEU A 217 -11.63 23.21 -19.80
N ASN A 218 -10.65 24.11 -19.65
CA ASN A 218 -10.88 25.56 -19.61
C ASN A 218 -11.60 26.10 -20.86
N PHE A 219 -11.49 25.41 -21.99
CA PHE A 219 -12.22 25.77 -23.22
C PHE A 219 -13.74 25.59 -23.08
N ILE A 220 -14.17 24.66 -22.23
CA ILE A 220 -15.59 24.31 -22.03
C ILE A 220 -16.14 24.96 -20.75
N TRP A 221 -15.33 25.00 -19.69
CA TRP A 221 -15.72 25.50 -18.37
C TRP A 221 -14.75 26.58 -17.90
N PRO A 222 -15.20 27.82 -17.62
CA PRO A 222 -14.31 28.89 -17.18
C PRO A 222 -13.53 28.58 -15.89
N VAL A 223 -14.11 27.75 -15.01
CA VAL A 223 -13.50 27.25 -13.78
C VAL A 223 -13.84 25.75 -13.65
N PRO A 224 -13.10 24.85 -14.30
CA PRO A 224 -13.42 23.43 -14.26
C PRO A 224 -13.19 22.87 -12.85
N PRO A 225 -14.09 22.01 -12.34
CA PRO A 225 -13.82 21.28 -11.11
C PRO A 225 -12.66 20.28 -11.33
N PRO A 226 -11.95 19.88 -10.26
CA PRO A 226 -10.83 18.94 -10.38
C PRO A 226 -11.33 17.50 -10.61
N VAL A 227 -11.68 17.19 -11.86
CA VAL A 227 -12.46 16.00 -12.23
C VAL A 227 -11.74 14.68 -11.96
N LEU A 228 -10.41 14.61 -12.18
CA LEU A 228 -9.65 13.39 -11.97
C LEU A 228 -9.50 13.10 -10.48
N VAL A 229 -9.21 14.14 -9.68
CA VAL A 229 -9.13 14.03 -8.22
C VAL A 229 -10.48 13.60 -7.65
N ILE A 230 -11.57 14.21 -8.11
CA ILE A 230 -12.94 13.83 -7.72
C ILE A 230 -13.21 12.36 -8.06
N ALA A 231 -12.90 11.93 -9.29
CA ALA A 231 -13.10 10.54 -9.71
C ALA A 231 -12.29 9.56 -8.84
N ALA A 232 -11.03 9.88 -8.53
CA ALA A 232 -10.19 9.07 -7.65
C ALA A 232 -10.75 9.00 -6.22
N ILE A 233 -11.22 10.11 -5.66
CA ILE A 233 -11.84 10.17 -4.33
C ILE A 233 -13.09 9.29 -4.27
N VAL A 234 -13.99 9.42 -5.25
CA VAL A 234 -15.22 8.60 -5.31
C VAL A 234 -14.88 7.13 -5.44
N LEU A 235 -13.95 6.78 -6.33
CA LEU A 235 -13.49 5.40 -6.51
C LEU A 235 -12.90 4.84 -5.21
N ILE A 236 -11.99 5.56 -4.56
CA ILE A 236 -11.37 5.14 -3.31
C ILE A 236 -12.42 5.04 -2.19
N GLY A 237 -13.30 6.03 -2.07
CA GLY A 237 -14.36 6.09 -1.07
C GLY A 237 -15.28 4.88 -1.13
N VAL A 238 -15.72 4.48 -2.33
CA VAL A 238 -16.58 3.31 -2.51
C VAL A 238 -15.79 2.01 -2.34
N MET A 239 -14.70 1.85 -3.08
CA MET A 239 -14.00 0.56 -3.16
C MET A 239 -13.32 0.15 -1.85
N THR A 240 -12.82 1.11 -1.06
CA THR A 240 -12.23 0.77 0.25
C THR A 240 -13.25 0.15 1.20
N ASN A 241 -14.48 0.68 1.23
CA ASN A 241 -15.55 0.11 2.06
C ASN A 241 -15.99 -1.26 1.55
N VAL A 242 -16.13 -1.43 0.23
CA VAL A 242 -16.42 -2.75 -0.37
C VAL A 242 -15.34 -3.76 0.00
N THR A 243 -14.06 -3.39 -0.08
CA THR A 243 -12.95 -4.25 0.33
C THR A 243 -12.96 -4.58 1.81
N ALA A 244 -13.25 -3.60 2.67
CA ALA A 244 -13.31 -3.82 4.11
C ALA A 244 -14.38 -4.86 4.47
N VAL A 245 -15.57 -4.73 3.88
CA VAL A 245 -16.67 -5.70 4.05
C VAL A 245 -16.29 -7.07 3.49
N TYR A 246 -15.72 -7.11 2.29
CA TYR A 246 -15.23 -8.36 1.70
C TYR A 246 -14.22 -9.08 2.60
N ARG A 247 -13.24 -8.35 3.15
CA ARG A 247 -12.24 -8.90 4.08
C ARG A 247 -12.87 -9.39 5.37
N MET A 248 -13.82 -8.65 5.92
CA MET A 248 -14.55 -9.04 7.12
C MET A 248 -15.29 -10.36 6.90
N ILE A 249 -16.08 -10.47 5.83
CA ILE A 249 -16.81 -11.70 5.49
C ILE A 249 -15.84 -12.87 5.24
N TYR A 250 -14.73 -12.60 4.55
CA TYR A 250 -13.69 -13.62 4.31
C TYR A 250 -13.12 -14.17 5.63
N VAL A 251 -12.78 -13.30 6.58
CA VAL A 251 -12.25 -13.71 7.88
C VAL A 251 -13.30 -14.50 8.67
N MET A 252 -14.55 -14.04 8.70
CA MET A 252 -15.64 -14.75 9.39
C MET A 252 -15.83 -16.16 8.83
N ASN A 253 -15.95 -16.30 7.51
CA ASN A 253 -16.11 -17.60 6.86
C ASN A 253 -14.93 -18.55 7.13
N GLU A 254 -13.71 -18.02 7.13
CA GLU A 254 -12.51 -18.83 7.43
C GLU A 254 -12.51 -19.32 8.89
N LEU A 255 -12.91 -18.48 9.84
CA LEU A 255 -13.04 -18.88 11.24
C LEU A 255 -14.14 -19.92 11.43
N ASP A 256 -15.33 -19.71 10.86
CA ASP A 256 -16.43 -20.66 10.92
C ASP A 256 -16.04 -22.02 10.32
N ASN A 257 -15.27 -22.02 9.22
CA ASN A 257 -14.77 -23.25 8.61
C ASN A 257 -13.78 -23.98 9.51
N ARG A 258 -12.93 -23.26 10.24
CA ARG A 258 -11.98 -23.84 11.21
C ARG A 258 -12.70 -24.41 12.41
N GLU A 259 -13.73 -23.73 12.93
CA GLU A 259 -14.57 -24.25 14.00
C GLU A 259 -15.31 -25.51 13.55
N LYS A 260 -15.95 -25.49 12.38
CA LYS A 260 -16.59 -26.69 11.79
C LYS A 260 -15.62 -27.85 11.55
N ALA A 261 -14.37 -27.56 11.18
CA ALA A 261 -13.33 -28.57 11.02
C ALA A 261 -12.80 -29.12 12.36
N GLY A 262 -12.80 -28.28 13.40
CA GLY A 262 -12.46 -28.64 14.78
C GLY A 262 -13.58 -29.37 15.53
N ILE A 263 -14.83 -29.20 15.11
CA ILE A 263 -15.96 -30.03 15.55
C ILE A 263 -15.83 -31.37 14.82
N GLU A 264 -15.37 -32.38 15.56
CA GLU A 264 -15.35 -33.75 15.09
C GLU A 264 -16.79 -34.17 14.75
N THR A 265 -17.13 -34.24 13.46
CA THR A 265 -18.49 -34.57 13.05
C THR A 265 -18.85 -35.97 13.53
N LEU A 266 -20.09 -36.19 13.99
CA LEU A 266 -20.56 -37.50 14.49
C LEU A 266 -20.16 -38.67 13.56
N PRO A 267 -20.24 -38.56 12.21
CA PRO A 267 -19.77 -39.61 11.31
C PRO A 267 -18.26 -39.89 11.38
N LYS A 268 -17.44 -38.87 11.65
CA LYS A 268 -15.98 -38.97 11.76
C LYS A 268 -15.54 -39.49 13.13
N MET A 269 -16.30 -39.20 14.20
CA MET A 269 -16.16 -39.87 15.50
C MET A 269 -16.57 -41.34 15.40
N LEU A 270 -17.71 -41.62 14.76
CA LEU A 270 -18.22 -42.97 14.56
C LEU A 270 -17.26 -43.80 13.68
N SER A 271 -16.65 -43.23 12.65
CA SER A 271 -15.67 -43.96 11.82
C SER A 271 -14.38 -44.32 12.56
N ARG A 272 -13.99 -43.56 13.58
CA ARG A 272 -12.89 -43.95 14.49
C ARG A 272 -13.33 -45.05 15.47
N LEU A 273 -14.60 -45.10 15.84
CA LEU A 273 -15.14 -46.16 16.69
C LEU A 273 -15.31 -47.48 15.92
N THR A 274 -15.47 -47.46 14.60
CA THR A 274 -15.61 -48.68 13.79
C THR A 274 -14.28 -49.39 13.55
N THR A 275 -13.14 -48.69 13.53
CA THR A 275 -11.81 -49.31 13.31
C THR A 275 -11.09 -49.66 14.61
N PRO A 276 -10.32 -50.77 14.67
CA PRO A 276 -9.53 -51.15 15.84
C PRO A 276 -8.50 -50.08 16.24
N GLU A 277 -7.77 -49.54 15.26
CA GLU A 277 -6.76 -48.49 15.44
C GLU A 277 -7.37 -47.17 15.95
N GLY A 278 -8.56 -46.81 15.44
CA GLY A 278 -9.27 -45.61 15.88
C GLY A 278 -9.73 -45.69 17.33
N ARG A 279 -10.21 -46.86 17.77
CA ARG A 279 -10.56 -47.12 19.18
C ARG A 279 -9.35 -47.04 20.12
N GLU A 280 -8.19 -47.48 19.67
CA GLU A 280 -6.95 -47.45 20.46
C GLU A 280 -6.43 -46.02 20.67
N LYS A 281 -6.49 -45.21 19.61
CA LYS A 281 -6.13 -43.79 19.62
C LYS A 281 -7.06 -42.96 20.52
N LEU A 282 -8.37 -43.25 20.50
CA LEU A 282 -9.33 -42.64 21.40
C LEU A 282 -9.06 -43.00 22.87
N ARG A 283 -8.66 -44.26 23.16
CA ARG A 283 -8.28 -44.68 24.53
C ARG A 283 -7.02 -44.00 25.03
N SER A 284 -6.03 -43.76 24.17
CA SER A 284 -4.79 -43.07 24.56
C SER A 284 -5.03 -41.58 24.82
N GLU A 285 -5.81 -40.91 23.96
CA GLU A 285 -6.24 -39.52 24.15
C GLU A 285 -7.05 -39.34 25.44
N TRP A 286 -7.95 -40.29 25.75
CA TRP A 286 -8.72 -40.28 27.00
C TRP A 286 -7.85 -40.48 28.24
N LYS A 287 -6.87 -41.40 28.18
CA LYS A 287 -5.88 -41.59 29.26
C LYS A 287 -5.02 -40.34 29.48
N GLN A 288 -4.57 -39.68 28.41
CA GLN A 288 -3.80 -38.42 28.52
C GLN A 288 -4.62 -37.30 29.16
N LYS A 289 -5.90 -37.15 28.78
CA LYS A 289 -6.79 -36.14 29.38
C LYS A 289 -7.06 -36.37 30.86
N LYS A 290 -7.10 -37.63 31.30
CA LYS A 290 -7.35 -38.02 32.70
C LYS A 290 -6.11 -37.97 33.60
N LEU A 291 -4.91 -37.94 33.01
CA LEU A 291 -3.63 -37.82 33.71
C LEU A 291 -3.13 -36.37 33.77
N GLY A 292 -3.72 -35.46 32.99
CA GLY A 292 -3.40 -34.04 32.95
C GLY A 292 -4.38 -33.12 33.71
N SER A 293 -5.28 -33.69 34.51
CA SER A 293 -6.26 -33.02 35.38
C SER A 293 -6.15 -33.55 36.80
#